data_AF-A0A936MM38-F1
#
_entry.id   AF-A0A936MM38-F1
#
_cell.length_a   1.000
_cell.length_b   1.000
_cell.length_c   1.000
_cell.angle_alpha   90.00
_cell.angle_beta   90.00
_cell.angle_gamma   90.00
#
_symmetry.space_group_name_H-M   'P 1'
#
loop_
_entity.id
_entity.type
_entity.pdbx_description
1 polymer ?
#
loop_
_entity_poly.entity_id
_entity_poly.type
_entity_poly.pdbx_seq_one_letter_code
_entity_poly.pdbx_strand_id
1 'polypeptide(L)'
;MARFFDLDQNSLATATGKPDVATLYGKRSFDAEVIFLALNNASYAWYDTDDDGRYDVMLHDEGSTGRMSRGYRVGKNGRLGRDDSLGSGTPMIRPDLMPKKPHSESLARLGSVTLGSSMVALREPLEQNLPDPLLGGGRDVELSDFDRDGQMDTMATRSVYSRGYVFDVDQLSLGTVTKNDAARALLEAKSVDAEATIITQGQKLWVYYDRDDDGAFDLVTYTPRSLSGVAFEAWRIDKSGAKSPAPEHIGRKIMRPKLLEKAPNAAKLARFAIRALSTTAIALDDTLGSFPDPLADGGIYFSYGDPKRWSNAFGNKTGWDKAIIVTASLTSSALVVDVDKDSKAGNLTATQLATSGKFKPEFGFMHRDSAEWTYYDTDQDGKYDLVLFTSKATSGIAERAYRIDASGKVSLDPSLEGGKMVRHSVFTKKPTANQFKKLASELFQARAIEE
;
A
#
# COMPACT_ATOMS: atom_id res chain seq x y z
N MET A 1 -8.79 -1.96 26.36
CA MET A 1 -8.12 -3.00 25.55
C MET A 1 -6.71 -3.18 26.07
N ALA A 2 -6.24 -4.42 26.25
CA ALA A 2 -4.85 -4.71 26.62
C ALA A 2 -4.15 -5.53 25.51
N ARG A 3 -2.86 -5.25 25.28
CA ARG A 3 -1.96 -6.02 24.41
C ARG A 3 -0.68 -6.32 25.20
N PHE A 4 -0.25 -7.57 25.16
CA PHE A 4 0.97 -8.04 25.79
C PHE A 4 1.89 -8.51 24.66
N PHE A 5 3.10 -7.99 24.62
CA PHE A 5 4.10 -8.32 23.61
C PHE A 5 5.22 -9.10 24.29
N ASP A 6 5.23 -10.41 24.03
CA ASP A 6 6.38 -11.30 24.24
C ASP A 6 7.22 -11.21 22.95
N LEU A 7 8.34 -10.49 23.03
CA LEU A 7 9.17 -10.09 21.90
C LEU A 7 10.23 -11.13 21.56
N ASP A 8 10.63 -11.94 22.53
CA ASP A 8 11.59 -13.04 22.35
C ASP A 8 10.91 -14.40 22.07
N GLN A 9 9.58 -14.46 22.24
CA GLN A 9 8.69 -15.59 22.01
C GLN A 9 8.99 -16.79 22.92
N ASN A 10 9.57 -16.56 24.09
CA ASN A 10 9.95 -17.63 25.00
C ASN A 10 8.76 -18.24 25.77
N SER A 11 7.67 -17.47 25.97
CA SER A 11 6.61 -17.85 26.91
C SER A 11 5.88 -19.10 26.48
N LEU A 12 5.80 -19.31 25.16
CA LEU A 12 5.04 -20.39 24.52
C LEU A 12 5.92 -21.35 23.71
N ALA A 13 7.25 -21.22 23.77
CA ALA A 13 8.17 -21.98 22.94
C ALA A 13 8.04 -23.51 23.11
N THR A 14 7.58 -23.97 24.28
CA THR A 14 7.40 -25.39 24.61
C THR A 14 5.93 -25.83 24.66
N ALA A 15 4.99 -24.92 24.38
CA ALA A 15 3.57 -25.22 24.45
C ALA A 15 3.14 -26.08 23.25
N THR A 16 2.51 -27.22 23.53
CA THR A 16 1.85 -28.05 22.50
C THR A 16 0.42 -27.54 22.28
N GLY A 17 0.21 -26.78 21.21
CA GLY A 17 -1.08 -26.18 20.86
C GLY A 17 -1.25 -24.75 21.40
N LYS A 18 -2.38 -24.10 21.08
CA LYS A 18 -2.70 -22.75 21.57
C LYS A 18 -3.19 -22.85 23.01
N PRO A 19 -2.43 -22.38 24.02
CA PRO A 19 -2.88 -22.42 25.40
C PRO A 19 -4.07 -21.50 25.62
N ASP A 20 -4.95 -21.88 26.54
CA ASP A 20 -6.07 -21.06 26.96
C ASP A 20 -5.59 -19.75 27.61
N VAL A 21 -6.18 -18.62 27.21
CA VAL A 21 -5.78 -17.28 27.66
C VAL A 21 -6.01 -17.10 29.16
N ALA A 22 -7.09 -17.67 29.71
CA ALA A 22 -7.35 -17.59 31.15
C ALA A 22 -6.28 -18.36 31.94
N THR A 23 -5.78 -19.46 31.40
CA THR A 23 -4.67 -20.24 31.98
C THR A 23 -3.36 -19.45 31.98
N LEU A 24 -3.01 -18.79 30.86
CA LEU A 24 -1.82 -17.93 30.80
C LEU A 24 -1.88 -16.79 31.81
N TYR A 25 -3.03 -16.12 31.89
CA TYR A 25 -3.24 -15.02 32.81
C TYR A 25 -3.20 -15.47 34.28
N GLY A 26 -3.85 -16.59 34.60
CA GLY A 26 -3.90 -17.16 35.95
C GLY A 26 -2.53 -17.61 36.45
N LYS A 27 -1.69 -18.17 35.57
CA LYS A 27 -0.33 -18.61 35.90
C LYS A 27 0.71 -17.49 35.87
N ARG A 28 0.38 -16.33 35.28
CA ARG A 28 1.33 -15.26 34.97
C ARG A 28 2.57 -15.77 34.25
N SER A 29 2.37 -16.77 33.39
CA SER A 29 3.46 -17.44 32.66
C SER A 29 3.75 -16.81 31.31
N PHE A 30 3.10 -15.69 31.00
CA PHE A 30 3.35 -14.92 29.79
C PHE A 30 4.30 -13.79 30.18
N ASP A 31 5.55 -13.93 29.76
CA ASP A 31 6.62 -12.97 29.93
C ASP A 31 6.53 -11.95 28.79
N ALA A 32 6.06 -10.75 29.11
CA ALA A 32 5.87 -9.70 28.12
C ALA A 32 6.83 -8.56 28.44
N GLU A 33 7.69 -8.19 27.50
CA GLU A 33 8.59 -7.05 27.65
C GLU A 33 7.83 -5.73 27.48
N VAL A 34 6.69 -5.75 26.78
CA VAL A 34 5.84 -4.57 26.61
C VAL A 34 4.36 -4.88 26.82
N ILE A 35 3.69 -4.03 27.59
CA ILE A 35 2.23 -4.04 27.73
C ILE A 35 1.68 -2.70 27.24
N PHE A 36 0.71 -2.74 26.33
CA PHE A 36 -0.12 -1.59 26.00
C PHE A 36 -1.52 -1.76 26.58
N LEU A 37 -2.03 -0.72 27.23
CA LEU A 37 -3.36 -0.71 27.84
C LEU A 37 -4.09 0.59 27.52
N ALA A 38 -5.21 0.48 26.79
CA ALA A 38 -6.17 1.56 26.63
C ALA A 38 -7.32 1.40 27.65
N LEU A 39 -7.51 2.42 28.50
CA LEU A 39 -8.56 2.52 29.50
C LEU A 39 -9.28 3.87 29.36
N ASN A 40 -10.56 3.83 29.00
CA ASN A 40 -11.39 5.03 28.81
C ASN A 40 -10.70 6.04 27.87
N ASN A 41 -10.42 7.24 28.37
CA ASN A 41 -9.76 8.33 27.64
C ASN A 41 -8.25 8.40 27.91
N ALA A 42 -7.62 7.30 28.31
CA ALA A 42 -6.18 7.25 28.54
C ALA A 42 -5.57 5.96 28.00
N SER A 43 -4.31 6.05 27.59
CA SER A 43 -3.52 4.89 27.21
C SER A 43 -2.21 4.84 28.00
N TYR A 44 -1.76 3.63 28.28
CA TYR A 44 -0.56 3.33 29.05
C TYR A 44 0.30 2.34 28.28
N ALA A 45 1.61 2.48 28.34
CA ALA A 45 2.55 1.48 27.85
C ALA A 45 3.62 1.22 28.91
N TRP A 46 3.75 -0.03 29.36
CA TRP A 46 4.82 -0.46 30.26
C TRP A 46 5.91 -1.19 29.48
N TYR A 47 7.15 -0.96 29.84
CA TYR A 47 8.32 -1.55 29.22
C TYR A 47 9.24 -2.14 30.28
N ASP A 48 9.74 -3.32 30.00
CA ASP A 48 10.92 -3.92 30.62
C ASP A 48 12.10 -3.59 29.71
N THR A 49 12.82 -2.52 30.02
CA THR A 49 13.90 -2.00 29.15
C THR A 49 15.26 -2.64 29.42
N ASP A 50 15.38 -3.45 30.47
CA ASP A 50 16.60 -4.18 30.83
C ASP A 50 16.46 -5.70 30.85
N ASP A 51 15.29 -6.24 30.45
CA ASP A 51 15.02 -7.67 30.26
C ASP A 51 15.15 -8.45 31.58
N ASP A 52 14.78 -7.82 32.71
CA ASP A 52 14.91 -8.37 34.07
C ASP A 52 13.62 -9.03 34.61
N GLY A 53 12.56 -9.03 33.79
CA GLY A 53 11.22 -9.51 34.11
C GLY A 53 10.37 -8.47 34.86
N ARG A 54 10.79 -7.21 34.94
CA ARG A 54 10.06 -6.13 35.61
C ARG A 54 9.97 -4.90 34.73
N TYR A 55 8.76 -4.35 34.66
CA TYR A 55 8.56 -3.06 33.99
C TYR A 55 9.26 -1.93 34.74
N ASP A 56 10.18 -1.26 34.08
CA ASP A 56 11.01 -0.18 34.61
C ASP A 56 10.68 1.19 33.96
N VAL A 57 9.88 1.21 32.89
CA VAL A 57 9.33 2.40 32.24
C VAL A 57 7.81 2.30 32.07
N MET A 58 7.12 3.42 32.28
CA MET A 58 5.70 3.59 31.95
C MET A 58 5.48 4.88 31.16
N LEU A 59 4.84 4.79 30.00
CA LEU A 59 4.39 5.92 29.19
C LEU A 59 2.89 6.12 29.38
N HIS A 60 2.44 7.37 29.43
CA HIS A 60 1.04 7.74 29.62
C HIS A 60 0.59 8.75 28.57
N ASP A 61 -0.52 8.45 27.89
CA ASP A 61 -1.19 9.29 26.90
C ASP A 61 -2.57 9.68 27.42
N GLU A 62 -2.65 10.91 27.91
CA GLU A 62 -3.89 11.56 28.31
C GLU A 62 -4.70 11.94 27.06
N GLY A 63 -5.92 11.43 26.96
CA GLY A 63 -6.79 11.61 25.80
C GLY A 63 -6.76 10.44 24.79
N SER A 64 -5.87 9.46 24.98
CA SER A 64 -5.73 8.29 24.10
C SER A 64 -5.48 8.66 22.63
N THR A 65 -4.66 9.70 22.41
CA THR A 65 -4.29 10.26 21.10
C THR A 65 -3.28 9.40 20.33
N GLY A 66 -2.72 8.38 20.97
CA GLY A 66 -1.57 7.61 20.52
C GLY A 66 -0.23 8.30 20.79
N ARG A 67 -0.23 9.48 21.41
CA ARG A 67 0.96 10.29 21.71
C ARG A 67 1.16 10.42 23.22
N MET A 68 2.36 10.10 23.67
CA MET A 68 2.72 10.19 25.07
C MET A 68 2.61 11.64 25.57
N SER A 69 1.82 11.82 26.61
CA SER A 69 1.72 13.07 27.38
C SER A 69 2.79 13.15 28.48
N ARG A 70 3.11 12.02 29.13
CA ARG A 70 4.03 11.93 30.28
C ARG A 70 4.76 10.58 30.29
N GLY A 71 6.04 10.58 30.66
CA GLY A 71 6.84 9.38 30.90
C GLY A 71 7.23 9.22 32.36
N TYR A 72 7.37 7.98 32.81
CA TYR A 72 7.74 7.61 34.17
C TYR A 72 8.76 6.48 34.17
N ARG A 73 9.68 6.51 35.14
CA ARG A 73 10.48 5.37 35.56
C ARG A 73 9.83 4.68 36.74
N VAL A 74 9.78 3.35 36.70
CA VAL A 74 9.26 2.51 37.77
C VAL A 74 10.43 2.11 38.67
N GLY A 75 10.45 2.61 39.90
CA GLY A 75 11.49 2.23 40.86
C GLY A 75 11.35 0.77 41.31
N LYS A 76 12.40 0.20 41.90
CA LYS A 76 12.41 -1.18 42.45
C LYS A 76 11.29 -1.47 43.48
N ASN A 77 10.72 -0.42 44.07
CA ASN A 77 9.59 -0.49 45.01
C ASN A 77 8.22 -0.31 44.33
N GLY A 78 8.17 -0.28 42.99
CA GLY A 78 6.97 -0.05 42.20
C GLY A 78 6.49 1.41 42.15
N ARG A 79 7.22 2.36 42.76
CA ARG A 79 6.83 3.78 42.72
C ARG A 79 7.21 4.41 41.39
N LEU A 80 6.28 5.19 40.84
CA LEU A 80 6.48 5.95 39.62
C LEU A 80 7.19 7.28 39.93
N GLY A 81 8.36 7.47 39.33
CA GLY A 81 9.04 8.76 39.26
C GLY A 81 8.87 9.33 37.86
N ARG A 82 8.44 10.59 37.74
CA ARG A 82 8.35 11.25 36.43
C ARG A 82 9.73 11.36 35.80
N ASP A 83 9.84 11.04 34.52
CA ASP A 83 11.08 11.10 33.74
C ASP A 83 10.84 11.89 32.46
N ASP A 84 11.19 13.19 32.47
CA ASP A 84 11.02 14.08 31.33
C ASP A 84 12.00 13.77 30.18
N SER A 85 13.04 12.95 30.39
CA SER A 85 13.98 12.55 29.33
C SER A 85 13.33 11.63 28.29
N LEU A 86 12.22 10.98 28.65
CA LEU A 86 11.39 10.21 27.71
C LEU A 86 10.67 11.10 26.70
N GLY A 87 10.56 12.41 26.97
CA GLY A 87 9.95 13.42 26.10
C GLY A 87 8.44 13.59 26.28
N SER A 88 7.81 14.28 25.33
CA SER A 88 6.34 14.41 25.22
C SER A 88 5.96 14.55 23.74
N GLY A 89 4.76 14.12 23.35
CA GLY A 89 4.28 14.13 21.97
C GLY A 89 4.84 13.02 21.08
N THR A 90 5.71 12.16 21.62
CA THR A 90 6.22 10.97 20.90
C THR A 90 5.16 9.88 20.85
N PRO A 91 5.20 8.95 19.88
CA PRO A 91 4.29 7.81 19.87
C PRO A 91 4.39 6.93 21.14
N MET A 92 3.28 6.27 21.49
CA MET A 92 3.16 5.43 22.69
C MET A 92 3.96 4.12 22.63
N ILE A 93 4.24 3.61 21.43
CA ILE A 93 5.05 2.41 21.23
C ILE A 93 6.44 2.82 20.78
N ARG A 94 7.45 2.57 21.61
CA ARG A 94 8.83 2.98 21.40
C ARG A 94 9.78 1.78 21.30
N PRO A 95 9.99 1.25 20.07
CA PRO A 95 11.00 0.22 19.80
C PRO A 95 12.40 0.57 20.31
N ASP A 96 12.74 1.85 20.35
CA ASP A 96 14.06 2.32 20.76
C ASP A 96 14.33 2.22 22.26
N LEU A 97 13.31 1.89 23.06
CA LEU A 97 13.47 1.56 24.48
C LEU A 97 13.88 0.10 24.71
N MET A 98 13.89 -0.75 23.68
CA MET A 98 14.23 -2.16 23.85
C MET A 98 15.74 -2.39 23.85
N PRO A 99 16.27 -3.22 24.77
CA PRO A 99 17.70 -3.38 24.95
C PRO A 99 18.38 -4.12 23.78
N LYS A 100 17.63 -4.98 23.08
CA LYS A 100 18.12 -5.82 21.99
C LYS A 100 17.49 -5.40 20.65
N LYS A 101 18.30 -5.32 19.59
CA LYS A 101 17.82 -4.98 18.23
C LYS A 101 16.67 -5.89 17.74
N PRO A 102 16.72 -7.23 17.90
CA PRO A 102 15.61 -8.09 17.49
C PRO A 102 14.29 -7.79 18.21
N HIS A 103 14.35 -7.42 19.50
CA HIS A 103 13.15 -7.07 20.28
C HIS A 103 12.57 -5.75 19.78
N SER A 104 13.44 -4.77 19.52
CA SER A 104 13.06 -3.49 18.90
C SER A 104 12.34 -3.70 17.56
N GLU A 105 12.90 -4.50 16.65
CA GLU A 105 12.30 -4.81 15.35
C GLU A 105 10.95 -5.55 15.49
N SER A 106 10.88 -6.55 16.38
CA SER A 106 9.65 -7.27 16.69
C SER A 106 8.57 -6.35 17.24
N LEU A 107 8.90 -5.46 18.18
CA LEU A 107 7.95 -4.50 18.74
C LEU A 107 7.46 -3.51 17.69
N ALA A 108 8.36 -3.01 16.84
CA ALA A 108 7.99 -2.08 15.78
C ALA A 108 7.00 -2.72 14.80
N ARG A 109 7.24 -3.98 14.41
CA ARG A 109 6.36 -4.76 13.54
C ARG A 109 5.01 -5.04 14.21
N LEU A 110 5.02 -5.65 15.40
CA LEU A 110 3.80 -6.03 16.10
C LEU A 110 2.98 -4.80 16.51
N GLY A 111 3.62 -3.76 17.05
CA GLY A 111 2.97 -2.50 17.39
C GLY A 111 2.29 -1.85 16.18
N SER A 112 2.98 -1.80 15.03
CA SER A 112 2.43 -1.18 13.82
C SER A 112 1.19 -1.90 13.31
N VAL A 113 1.18 -3.22 13.43
CA VAL A 113 0.06 -4.06 12.97
C VAL A 113 -1.10 -4.05 13.98
N THR A 114 -0.81 -4.06 15.28
CA THR A 114 -1.84 -4.23 16.33
C THR A 114 -2.44 -2.93 16.83
N LEU A 115 -1.69 -1.83 16.76
CA LEU A 115 -2.06 -0.52 17.30
C LEU A 115 -2.06 0.58 16.23
N GLY A 116 -1.46 0.32 15.05
CA GLY A 116 -1.33 1.28 13.97
C GLY A 116 0.01 2.02 13.99
N SER A 117 0.53 2.35 12.81
CA SER A 117 1.85 2.98 12.65
C SER A 117 1.95 4.36 13.30
N SER A 118 0.84 5.10 13.43
CA SER A 118 0.81 6.40 14.11
C SER A 118 1.14 6.33 15.60
N MET A 119 0.97 5.14 16.21
CA MET A 119 1.27 4.89 17.62
C MET A 119 2.69 4.36 17.82
N VAL A 120 3.47 4.11 16.77
CA VAL A 120 4.82 3.53 16.85
C VAL A 120 5.87 4.55 16.44
N ALA A 121 6.89 4.73 17.27
CA ALA A 121 8.07 5.55 16.99
C ALA A 121 9.01 4.79 16.06
N LEU A 122 8.64 4.74 14.78
CA LEU A 122 9.50 4.19 13.72
C LEU A 122 10.69 5.13 13.52
N ARG A 123 11.86 4.75 14.05
CA ARG A 123 13.12 5.41 13.74
C ARG A 123 13.61 4.82 12.43
N GLU A 124 13.52 5.60 11.37
CA GLU A 124 13.88 5.23 10.00
C GLU A 124 12.91 4.21 9.37
N PRO A 125 12.91 4.01 8.04
CA PRO A 125 12.26 2.82 7.50
C PRO A 125 12.96 1.66 8.19
N LEU A 126 12.24 0.90 9.04
CA LEU A 126 12.67 -0.45 9.40
C LEU A 126 13.22 -1.05 8.11
N GLU A 127 14.50 -1.45 8.08
CA GLU A 127 15.00 -2.30 6.99
C GLU A 127 13.93 -3.36 6.82
N GLN A 128 13.14 -3.26 5.75
CA GLN A 128 11.92 -4.03 5.67
C GLN A 128 12.37 -5.45 5.40
N ASN A 129 12.48 -6.22 6.47
CA ASN A 129 12.56 -7.65 6.39
C ASN A 129 11.27 -8.10 5.73
N LEU A 130 11.38 -8.25 4.40
CA LEU A 130 10.38 -8.83 3.53
C LEU A 130 9.79 -10.06 4.24
N PRO A 131 8.46 -10.14 4.41
CA PRO A 131 7.88 -11.33 4.99
C PRO A 131 8.22 -12.53 4.11
N ASP A 132 8.33 -13.70 4.74
CA ASP A 132 8.45 -14.95 3.98
C ASP A 132 7.27 -15.07 3.00
N PRO A 133 7.50 -15.33 1.70
CA PRO A 133 6.45 -15.28 0.69
C PRO A 133 5.34 -16.32 0.94
N LEU A 134 5.66 -17.47 1.54
CA LEU A 134 4.68 -18.52 1.82
C LEU A 134 4.10 -18.37 3.23
N LEU A 135 4.95 -18.10 4.23
CA LEU A 135 4.56 -18.11 5.64
C LEU A 135 4.10 -16.75 6.18
N GLY A 136 4.35 -15.66 5.45
CA GLY A 136 4.08 -14.30 5.92
C GLY A 136 2.60 -13.97 6.10
N GLY A 137 1.71 -14.66 5.37
CA GLY A 137 0.26 -14.57 5.51
C GLY A 137 -0.32 -15.39 6.68
N GLY A 138 0.48 -16.30 7.25
CA GLY A 138 0.11 -17.14 8.39
C GLY A 138 0.05 -18.64 8.06
N ARG A 139 -0.29 -19.45 9.06
CA ARG A 139 -0.27 -20.93 9.00
C ARG A 139 -1.65 -21.59 9.10
N ASP A 140 -2.68 -20.80 9.39
CA ASP A 140 -4.06 -21.29 9.29
C ASP A 140 -4.47 -21.22 7.81
N VAL A 141 -4.76 -22.38 7.20
CA VAL A 141 -4.97 -22.54 5.76
C VAL A 141 -6.41 -22.94 5.46
N GLU A 142 -6.99 -22.29 4.45
CA GLU A 142 -8.25 -22.67 3.80
C GLU A 142 -7.99 -22.85 2.31
N LEU A 143 -8.18 -24.08 1.80
CA LEU A 143 -8.06 -24.38 0.37
C LEU A 143 -9.27 -23.87 -0.40
N SER A 144 -9.03 -23.43 -1.63
CA SER A 144 -10.08 -23.03 -2.56
C SER A 144 -9.71 -23.35 -4.00
N ASP A 145 -10.76 -23.57 -4.79
CA ASP A 145 -10.75 -23.68 -6.24
C ASP A 145 -11.28 -22.35 -6.82
N PHE A 146 -10.37 -21.43 -7.16
CA PHE A 146 -10.68 -20.09 -7.63
C PHE A 146 -11.12 -20.06 -9.10
N ASP A 147 -10.64 -20.92 -10.01
CA ASP A 147 -11.19 -20.97 -11.37
C ASP A 147 -12.38 -21.92 -11.56
N ARG A 148 -12.70 -22.75 -10.56
CA ARG A 148 -13.82 -23.70 -10.54
C ARG A 148 -13.65 -24.86 -11.51
N ASP A 149 -12.42 -25.33 -11.72
CA ASP A 149 -12.13 -26.47 -12.58
C ASP A 149 -12.18 -27.84 -11.86
N GLY A 150 -12.43 -27.83 -10.54
CA GLY A 150 -12.52 -29.02 -9.70
C GLY A 150 -11.21 -29.39 -8.99
N GLN A 151 -10.14 -28.64 -9.22
CA GLN A 151 -8.85 -28.80 -8.54
C GLN A 151 -8.56 -27.57 -7.66
N MET A 152 -7.89 -27.79 -6.53
CA MET A 152 -7.53 -26.67 -5.65
C MET A 152 -6.35 -25.91 -6.26
N ASP A 153 -6.43 -24.58 -6.27
CA ASP A 153 -5.45 -23.68 -6.90
C ASP A 153 -4.98 -22.56 -5.95
N THR A 154 -5.64 -22.43 -4.79
CA THR A 154 -5.41 -21.30 -3.89
C THR A 154 -5.44 -21.75 -2.44
N MET A 155 -4.47 -21.28 -1.65
CA MET A 155 -4.56 -21.25 -0.19
C MET A 155 -4.86 -19.84 0.29
N ALA A 156 -5.94 -19.66 1.04
CA ALA A 156 -6.08 -18.49 1.91
C ALA A 156 -5.35 -18.76 3.23
N THR A 157 -4.37 -17.93 3.55
CA THR A 157 -3.55 -18.05 4.78
C THR A 157 -3.95 -16.99 5.79
N ARG A 158 -3.94 -17.36 7.09
CA ARG A 158 -4.27 -16.46 8.18
C ARG A 158 -3.37 -16.67 9.40
N SER A 159 -3.13 -15.58 10.10
CA SER A 159 -2.67 -15.55 11.49
C SER A 159 -3.47 -14.48 12.25
N VAL A 160 -3.11 -14.24 13.51
CA VAL A 160 -3.78 -13.19 14.32
C VAL A 160 -3.62 -11.80 13.69
N TYR A 161 -2.51 -11.55 12.99
CA TYR A 161 -2.11 -10.21 12.53
C TYR A 161 -1.73 -10.15 11.05
N SER A 162 -1.78 -11.29 10.37
CA SER A 162 -1.52 -11.38 8.95
C SER A 162 -2.59 -12.20 8.26
N ARG A 163 -2.76 -11.93 6.98
CA ARG A 163 -3.55 -12.76 6.07
C ARG A 163 -2.87 -12.76 4.72
N GLY A 164 -3.15 -13.77 3.91
CA GLY A 164 -2.61 -13.83 2.58
C GLY A 164 -3.34 -14.79 1.68
N TYR A 165 -2.84 -14.84 0.45
CA TYR A 165 -3.21 -15.82 -0.56
C TYR A 165 -1.92 -16.39 -1.15
N VAL A 166 -1.89 -17.69 -1.36
CA VAL A 166 -0.85 -18.38 -2.13
C VAL A 166 -1.55 -18.97 -3.34
N PHE A 167 -1.12 -18.58 -4.53
CA PHE A 167 -1.70 -19.02 -5.80
C PHE A 167 -0.75 -20.01 -6.46
N ASP A 168 -1.19 -21.26 -6.55
CA ASP A 168 -0.60 -22.31 -7.38
C ASP A 168 -1.44 -22.34 -8.67
N VAL A 169 -1.03 -21.52 -9.64
CA VAL A 169 -1.84 -21.15 -10.79
C VAL A 169 -1.90 -22.28 -11.81
N ASP A 170 -0.83 -23.05 -11.94
CA ASP A 170 -0.80 -24.24 -12.78
C ASP A 170 -1.24 -25.52 -12.05
N GLN A 171 -1.50 -25.45 -10.74
CA GLN A 171 -2.02 -26.49 -9.86
C GLN A 171 -1.05 -27.67 -9.66
N LEU A 172 0.24 -27.48 -9.88
CA LEU A 172 1.25 -28.54 -9.79
C LEU A 172 1.36 -29.15 -8.40
N SER A 173 1.21 -28.34 -7.35
CA SER A 173 1.33 -28.79 -5.95
C SER A 173 -0.02 -28.95 -5.25
N LEU A 174 -1.02 -28.14 -5.59
CA LEU A 174 -2.33 -28.09 -4.93
C LEU A 174 -3.42 -28.89 -5.61
N GLY A 175 -3.30 -29.20 -6.90
CA GLY A 175 -4.39 -29.80 -7.68
C GLY A 175 -4.88 -31.15 -7.15
N THR A 176 -4.05 -31.87 -6.39
CA THR A 176 -4.39 -33.16 -5.76
C THR A 176 -4.75 -33.06 -4.27
N VAL A 177 -4.61 -31.87 -3.67
CA VAL A 177 -4.78 -31.66 -2.24
C VAL A 177 -6.25 -31.42 -1.92
N THR A 178 -6.83 -32.30 -1.09
CA THR A 178 -8.27 -32.25 -0.75
C THR A 178 -8.56 -31.84 0.69
N LYS A 179 -7.53 -31.68 1.53
CA LYS A 179 -7.66 -31.41 2.96
C LYS A 179 -6.75 -30.27 3.41
N ASN A 180 -7.28 -29.39 4.26
CA ASN A 180 -6.53 -28.24 4.78
C ASN A 180 -5.26 -28.63 5.55
N ASP A 181 -5.24 -29.75 6.27
CA ASP A 181 -4.03 -30.18 7.02
C ASP A 181 -2.89 -30.60 6.07
N ALA A 182 -3.21 -31.20 4.92
CA ALA A 182 -2.22 -31.54 3.90
C ALA A 182 -1.67 -30.27 3.23
N ALA A 183 -2.54 -29.30 2.94
CA ALA A 183 -2.12 -27.99 2.44
C ALA A 183 -1.25 -27.23 3.44
N ARG A 184 -1.61 -27.23 4.73
CA ARG A 184 -0.78 -26.65 5.79
C ARG A 184 0.60 -27.31 5.83
N ALA A 185 0.67 -28.64 5.72
CA ALA A 185 1.95 -29.35 5.70
C ALA A 185 2.84 -28.94 4.52
N LEU A 186 2.27 -28.79 3.30
CA LEU A 186 3.00 -28.28 2.14
C LEU A 186 3.50 -26.84 2.37
N LEU A 187 2.65 -25.98 2.92
CA LEU A 187 2.98 -24.59 3.21
C LEU A 187 4.13 -24.49 4.22
N GLU A 188 4.05 -25.23 5.34
CA GLU A 188 5.08 -25.23 6.39
C GLU A 188 6.39 -25.87 5.92
N ALA A 189 6.33 -26.86 5.04
CA ALA A 189 7.48 -27.44 4.36
C ALA A 189 8.02 -26.58 3.20
N LYS A 190 7.36 -25.47 2.87
CA LYS A 190 7.68 -24.60 1.73
C LYS A 190 7.79 -25.37 0.41
N SER A 191 6.90 -26.34 0.22
CA SER A 191 6.86 -27.22 -0.95
C SER A 191 5.66 -26.93 -1.85
N VAL A 192 5.05 -25.75 -1.71
CA VAL A 192 4.00 -25.26 -2.61
C VAL A 192 4.70 -24.62 -3.81
N ASP A 193 4.32 -25.04 -5.01
CA ASP A 193 4.71 -24.42 -6.27
C ASP A 193 3.74 -23.25 -6.48
N ALA A 194 4.22 -22.03 -6.32
CA ALA A 194 3.34 -20.86 -6.25
C ALA A 194 3.86 -19.70 -7.08
N GLU A 195 3.14 -19.38 -8.14
CA GLU A 195 3.52 -18.33 -9.08
C GLU A 195 3.29 -16.93 -8.50
N ALA A 196 2.39 -16.79 -7.52
CA ALA A 196 2.22 -15.54 -6.81
C ALA A 196 1.71 -15.70 -5.38
N THR A 197 2.13 -14.79 -4.50
CA THR A 197 1.60 -14.68 -3.14
C THR A 197 1.22 -13.27 -2.80
N ILE A 198 0.16 -13.12 -2.00
CA ILE A 198 -0.29 -11.86 -1.43
C ILE A 198 -0.14 -11.96 0.07
N ILE A 199 0.50 -10.97 0.70
CA ILE A 199 0.63 -10.89 2.15
C ILE A 199 0.12 -9.53 2.61
N THR A 200 -0.81 -9.52 3.56
CA THR A 200 -1.28 -8.30 4.23
C THR A 200 -0.95 -8.36 5.71
N GLN A 201 -0.32 -7.32 6.25
CA GLN A 201 -0.05 -7.14 7.68
C GLN A 201 -0.45 -5.71 8.10
N GLY A 202 -1.62 -5.57 8.71
CA GLY A 202 -2.22 -4.25 8.96
C GLY A 202 -2.51 -3.52 7.64
N GLN A 203 -1.97 -2.32 7.47
CA GLN A 203 -2.08 -1.54 6.22
C GLN A 203 -1.03 -1.94 5.17
N LYS A 204 -0.03 -2.75 5.53
CA LYS A 204 1.02 -3.16 4.62
C LYS A 204 0.55 -4.29 3.72
N LEU A 205 0.95 -4.26 2.45
CA LEU A 205 0.64 -5.28 1.47
C LEU A 205 1.89 -5.57 0.63
N TRP A 206 2.22 -6.85 0.47
CA TRP A 206 3.27 -7.35 -0.41
C TRP A 206 2.65 -8.29 -1.43
N VAL A 207 3.18 -8.28 -2.64
CA VAL A 207 2.89 -9.29 -3.67
C VAL A 207 4.20 -9.83 -4.18
N TYR A 208 4.40 -11.14 -4.06
CA TYR A 208 5.56 -11.83 -4.64
C TYR A 208 5.15 -12.54 -5.93
N TYR A 209 6.10 -12.65 -6.84
CA TYR A 209 5.96 -13.36 -8.10
C TYR A 209 7.14 -14.31 -8.29
N ASP A 210 6.85 -15.53 -8.70
CA ASP A 210 7.78 -16.41 -9.42
C ASP A 210 7.45 -16.23 -10.91
N ARG A 211 8.22 -15.39 -11.60
CA ARG A 211 7.85 -14.91 -12.93
C ARG A 211 8.16 -15.93 -14.03
N ASP A 212 9.26 -16.66 -13.89
CA ASP A 212 9.75 -17.65 -14.84
C ASP A 212 9.34 -19.09 -14.49
N ASP A 213 8.62 -19.29 -13.38
CA ASP A 213 8.05 -20.56 -12.94
C ASP A 213 9.16 -21.59 -12.65
N ASP A 214 10.18 -21.13 -11.90
CA ASP A 214 11.36 -21.92 -11.51
C ASP A 214 11.32 -22.42 -10.05
N GLY A 215 10.22 -22.13 -9.34
CA GLY A 215 9.97 -22.47 -7.94
C GLY A 215 10.51 -21.42 -6.96
N ALA A 216 11.07 -20.31 -7.43
CA ALA A 216 11.60 -19.24 -6.59
C ALA A 216 11.00 -17.87 -6.91
N PHE A 217 10.50 -17.20 -5.87
CA PHE A 217 10.03 -15.82 -6.01
C PHE A 217 11.19 -14.87 -6.35
N ASP A 218 11.10 -14.22 -7.52
CA ASP A 218 12.15 -13.39 -8.10
C ASP A 218 11.81 -11.89 -8.12
N LEU A 219 10.58 -11.54 -7.74
CA LEU A 219 10.09 -10.17 -7.66
C LEU A 219 9.13 -10.01 -6.48
N VAL A 220 9.26 -8.90 -5.76
CA VAL A 220 8.27 -8.43 -4.79
C VAL A 220 7.89 -6.99 -5.05
N THR A 221 6.58 -6.70 -4.97
CA THR A 221 6.05 -5.33 -4.90
C THR A 221 5.46 -5.07 -3.52
N TYR A 222 5.58 -3.84 -3.04
CA TYR A 222 5.22 -3.48 -1.67
C TYR A 222 4.48 -2.15 -1.62
N THR A 223 3.48 -2.07 -0.74
CA THR A 223 2.91 -0.81 -0.30
C THR A 223 2.77 -0.74 1.21
N PRO A 224 3.14 0.39 1.84
CA PRO A 224 2.85 0.62 3.26
C PRO A 224 1.36 0.88 3.52
N ARG A 225 0.57 1.09 2.46
CA ARG A 225 -0.85 1.46 2.55
C ARG A 225 -1.67 0.73 1.49
N SER A 226 -2.34 -0.35 1.89
CA SER A 226 -3.06 -1.26 0.99
C SER A 226 -4.20 -0.58 0.22
N LEU A 227 -4.77 0.50 0.75
CA LEU A 227 -5.83 1.27 0.09
C LEU A 227 -5.33 2.07 -1.13
N SER A 228 -4.04 2.36 -1.21
CA SER A 228 -3.42 2.98 -2.39
C SER A 228 -3.52 2.08 -3.63
N GLY A 229 -3.52 0.76 -3.45
CA GLY A 229 -3.57 -0.23 -4.53
C GLY A 229 -2.33 -0.27 -5.43
N VAL A 230 -1.29 0.51 -5.16
CA VAL A 230 -0.07 0.62 -5.98
C VAL A 230 1.18 0.27 -5.20
N ALA A 231 2.24 -0.13 -5.89
CA ALA A 231 3.54 -0.35 -5.29
C ALA A 231 4.24 0.98 -4.98
N PHE A 232 4.77 1.13 -3.78
CA PHE A 232 5.63 2.24 -3.35
C PHE A 232 7.10 1.86 -3.42
N GLU A 233 7.38 0.57 -3.23
CA GLU A 233 8.70 -0.02 -3.34
C GLU A 233 8.56 -1.36 -4.06
N ALA A 234 9.63 -1.80 -4.70
CA ALA A 234 9.71 -3.09 -5.35
C ALA A 234 11.16 -3.54 -5.45
N TRP A 235 11.37 -4.85 -5.40
CA TRP A 235 12.69 -5.46 -5.46
C TRP A 235 12.69 -6.72 -6.29
N ARG A 236 13.73 -6.90 -7.09
CA ARG A 236 14.11 -8.20 -7.65
C ARG A 236 14.86 -8.98 -6.60
N ILE A 237 14.59 -10.27 -6.51
CA ILE A 237 15.22 -11.20 -5.58
C ILE A 237 16.02 -12.17 -6.45
N ASP A 238 17.34 -12.25 -6.22
CA ASP A 238 18.16 -13.24 -6.91
C ASP A 238 18.15 -14.60 -6.19
N LYS A 239 18.80 -15.60 -6.76
CA LYS A 239 18.86 -16.97 -6.21
C LYS A 239 19.51 -17.06 -4.83
N SER A 240 20.28 -16.06 -4.41
CA SER A 240 20.85 -15.97 -3.06
C SER A 240 19.90 -15.32 -2.05
N GLY A 241 18.76 -14.79 -2.51
CA GLY A 241 17.85 -13.97 -1.73
C GLY A 241 18.28 -12.50 -1.65
N ALA A 242 19.34 -12.10 -2.36
CA ALA A 242 19.78 -10.71 -2.38
C ALA A 242 18.81 -9.86 -3.20
N LYS A 243 18.58 -8.65 -2.71
CA LYS A 243 17.54 -7.74 -3.21
C LYS A 243 18.18 -6.63 -4.02
N SER A 244 17.64 -6.35 -5.19
CA SER A 244 17.98 -5.15 -5.97
C SER A 244 16.72 -4.33 -6.26
N PRO A 245 16.77 -2.99 -6.23
CA PRO A 245 15.59 -2.16 -6.51
C PRO A 245 15.00 -2.43 -7.90
N ALA A 246 13.68 -2.42 -7.99
CA ALA A 246 12.92 -2.59 -9.24
C ALA A 246 12.02 -1.36 -9.51
N PRO A 247 12.61 -0.18 -9.80
CA PRO A 247 11.89 1.10 -9.86
C PRO A 247 10.78 1.16 -10.91
N GLU A 248 10.82 0.32 -11.94
CA GLU A 248 9.84 0.20 -13.02
C GLU A 248 8.45 -0.29 -12.57
N HIS A 249 8.34 -0.76 -11.32
CA HIS A 249 7.09 -1.19 -10.70
C HIS A 249 6.46 -0.14 -9.76
N ILE A 250 7.22 0.88 -9.33
CA ILE A 250 6.76 1.89 -8.38
C ILE A 250 5.64 2.75 -9.01
N GLY A 251 4.64 3.18 -8.24
CA GLY A 251 3.51 3.97 -8.71
C GLY A 251 2.49 3.22 -9.59
N ARG A 252 2.74 1.93 -9.88
CA ARG A 252 1.86 1.05 -10.65
C ARG A 252 1.08 0.15 -9.71
N LYS A 253 -0.09 -0.32 -10.13
CA LYS A 253 -0.96 -1.25 -9.38
C LYS A 253 -0.14 -2.44 -8.90
N ILE A 254 -0.37 -2.84 -7.65
CA ILE A 254 0.54 -3.74 -6.93
C ILE A 254 0.45 -5.19 -7.43
N MET A 255 -0.74 -5.62 -7.87
CA MET A 255 -1.00 -6.93 -8.45
C MET A 255 -1.04 -6.86 -9.99
N ARG A 256 -0.11 -7.53 -10.67
CA ARG A 256 0.08 -7.44 -12.13
C ARG A 256 0.28 -8.85 -12.70
N PRO A 257 -0.80 -9.58 -13.02
CA PRO A 257 -0.74 -10.95 -13.52
C PRO A 257 0.15 -11.15 -14.76
N LYS A 258 0.25 -10.13 -15.64
CA LYS A 258 1.12 -10.16 -16.83
C LYS A 258 2.63 -10.12 -16.53
N LEU A 259 3.02 -10.04 -15.25
CA LEU A 259 4.41 -10.22 -14.85
C LEU A 259 4.84 -11.70 -14.89
N LEU A 260 3.91 -12.64 -14.88
CA LEU A 260 4.20 -14.05 -15.16
C LEU A 260 4.52 -14.21 -16.65
N GLU A 261 5.66 -14.84 -16.96
CA GLU A 261 6.13 -15.00 -18.33
C GLU A 261 5.27 -16.00 -19.12
N LYS A 262 4.71 -17.00 -18.44
CA LYS A 262 3.76 -17.96 -19.02
C LYS A 262 2.37 -17.32 -19.16
N ALA A 263 1.98 -17.00 -20.39
CA ALA A 263 0.70 -16.36 -20.70
C ALA A 263 -0.56 -17.08 -20.13
N PRO A 264 -0.64 -18.43 -20.12
CA PRO A 264 -1.75 -19.13 -19.46
C PRO A 264 -1.83 -18.85 -17.96
N ASN A 265 -0.68 -18.85 -17.26
CA ASN A 265 -0.60 -18.58 -15.83
C ASN A 265 -0.99 -17.11 -15.56
N ALA A 266 -0.51 -16.16 -16.36
CA ALA A 266 -0.92 -14.76 -16.26
C ALA A 266 -2.45 -14.58 -16.36
N ALA A 267 -3.11 -15.28 -17.29
CA ALA A 267 -4.56 -15.20 -17.48
C ALA A 267 -5.35 -15.83 -16.31
N LYS A 268 -4.90 -16.97 -15.78
CA LYS A 268 -5.49 -17.60 -14.60
C LYS A 268 -5.31 -16.72 -13.36
N LEU A 269 -4.09 -16.23 -13.11
CA LEU A 269 -3.78 -15.37 -11.99
C LEU A 269 -4.63 -14.08 -11.98
N ALA A 270 -4.96 -13.53 -13.15
CA ALA A 270 -5.89 -12.40 -13.24
C ALA A 270 -7.29 -12.73 -12.70
N ARG A 271 -7.81 -13.93 -12.96
CA ARG A 271 -9.10 -14.39 -12.42
C ARG A 271 -9.03 -14.60 -10.91
N PHE A 272 -7.91 -15.13 -10.42
CA PHE A 272 -7.70 -15.38 -9.00
C PHE A 272 -7.59 -14.07 -8.23
N ALA A 273 -6.81 -13.12 -8.74
CA ALA A 273 -6.57 -11.82 -8.14
C ALA A 273 -7.86 -11.04 -7.88
N ILE A 274 -8.82 -11.07 -8.81
CA ILE A 274 -10.11 -10.36 -8.68
C ILE A 274 -10.93 -10.87 -7.49
N ARG A 275 -10.73 -12.12 -7.06
CA ARG A 275 -11.37 -12.69 -5.86
C ARG A 275 -10.64 -12.37 -4.57
N ALA A 276 -9.36 -12.04 -4.64
CA ALA A 276 -8.49 -11.80 -3.48
C ALA A 276 -8.32 -10.31 -3.14
N LEU A 277 -8.34 -9.42 -4.14
CA LEU A 277 -8.04 -7.99 -4.01
C LEU A 277 -9.10 -7.12 -4.69
N SER A 278 -9.13 -5.84 -4.29
CA SER A 278 -9.87 -4.81 -5.02
C SER A 278 -9.31 -4.67 -6.44
N THR A 279 -10.19 -4.50 -7.42
CA THR A 279 -9.81 -4.22 -8.83
C THR A 279 -8.94 -2.97 -8.98
N THR A 280 -9.05 -2.02 -8.05
CA THR A 280 -8.23 -0.81 -8.01
C THR A 280 -6.75 -1.08 -7.68
N ALA A 281 -6.42 -2.31 -7.25
CA ALA A 281 -5.07 -2.78 -6.95
C ALA A 281 -4.53 -3.78 -7.98
N ILE A 282 -5.32 -4.12 -9.01
CA ILE A 282 -5.01 -5.15 -10.01
C ILE A 282 -4.91 -4.52 -11.41
N ALA A 283 -3.80 -4.79 -12.10
CA ALA A 283 -3.63 -4.42 -13.50
C ALA A 283 -3.94 -5.62 -14.41
N LEU A 284 -5.08 -5.62 -15.10
CA LEU A 284 -5.44 -6.72 -16.03
C LEU A 284 -4.63 -6.67 -17.33
N ASP A 285 -4.14 -5.50 -17.69
CA ASP A 285 -3.10 -5.29 -18.68
C ASP A 285 -1.87 -4.65 -18.02
N ASP A 286 -0.73 -4.69 -18.72
CA ASP A 286 0.51 -4.13 -18.21
C ASP A 286 0.91 -2.83 -18.91
N THR A 287 -0.06 -2.16 -19.54
CA THR A 287 0.13 -0.92 -20.29
C THR A 287 -0.28 0.27 -19.39
N LEU A 288 -1.06 1.22 -19.90
CA LEU A 288 -1.64 2.31 -19.10
C LEU A 288 -2.53 1.78 -17.96
N GLY A 289 -3.19 0.62 -18.12
CA GLY A 289 -4.03 0.01 -17.10
C GLY A 289 -3.27 -0.46 -15.86
N SER A 290 -1.93 -0.47 -15.93
CA SER A 290 -1.05 -0.69 -14.78
C SER A 290 -0.94 0.51 -13.85
N PHE A 291 -1.47 1.68 -14.21
CA PHE A 291 -1.62 2.83 -13.30
C PHE A 291 -3.07 2.94 -12.82
N PRO A 292 -3.34 3.66 -11.72
CA PRO A 292 -4.69 4.08 -11.40
C PRO A 292 -5.30 4.88 -12.55
N ASP A 293 -6.58 4.70 -12.83
CA ASP A 293 -7.30 5.48 -13.84
C ASP A 293 -7.91 6.72 -13.19
N PRO A 294 -7.57 7.95 -13.61
CA PRO A 294 -8.14 9.16 -13.00
C PRO A 294 -9.67 9.27 -13.15
N LEU A 295 -10.27 8.67 -14.18
CA LEU A 295 -11.72 8.65 -14.38
C LEU A 295 -12.40 7.48 -13.65
N ALA A 296 -11.80 6.29 -13.64
CA ALA A 296 -12.42 5.11 -13.03
C ALA A 296 -12.09 4.91 -11.54
N ASP A 297 -10.85 5.24 -11.13
CA ASP A 297 -10.35 5.07 -9.75
C ASP A 297 -10.40 6.37 -8.91
N GLY A 298 -10.71 7.51 -9.53
CA GLY A 298 -10.79 8.82 -8.86
C GLY A 298 -12.08 9.04 -8.03
N GLY A 299 -13.12 8.22 -8.21
CA GLY A 299 -14.28 8.15 -7.32
C GLY A 299 -15.65 8.23 -7.99
N ILE A 300 -16.71 8.28 -7.16
CA ILE A 300 -18.11 8.19 -7.60
C ILE A 300 -18.78 9.56 -7.82
N TYR A 301 -18.20 10.63 -7.28
CA TYR A 301 -18.72 11.98 -7.47
C TYR A 301 -18.13 12.58 -8.73
N PHE A 302 -18.96 12.75 -9.76
CA PHE A 302 -18.56 13.43 -10.97
C PHE A 302 -19.09 14.87 -10.98
N SER A 303 -18.22 15.83 -11.29
CA SER A 303 -18.62 17.20 -11.61
C SER A 303 -18.11 17.58 -12.99
N TYR A 304 -19.01 18.05 -13.85
CA TYR A 304 -18.75 18.62 -15.17
C TYR A 304 -19.78 19.73 -15.38
N GLY A 305 -19.34 20.96 -15.64
CA GLY A 305 -20.24 22.05 -16.00
C GLY A 305 -21.32 22.42 -14.98
N ASP A 306 -21.17 22.12 -13.68
CA ASP A 306 -22.05 22.67 -12.62
C ASP A 306 -21.41 23.90 -11.95
N PRO A 307 -21.67 25.11 -12.47
CA PRO A 307 -21.17 26.32 -11.85
C PRO A 307 -21.74 26.53 -10.44
N LYS A 308 -22.87 25.96 -10.02
CA LYS A 308 -23.46 26.34 -8.71
C LYS A 308 -22.73 25.78 -7.49
N ARG A 309 -22.10 24.60 -7.61
CA ARG A 309 -21.29 24.00 -6.52
C ARG A 309 -19.80 24.34 -6.63
N TRP A 310 -19.32 24.67 -7.84
CA TRP A 310 -17.91 24.98 -8.14
C TRP A 310 -17.62 26.49 -8.27
N SER A 311 -18.63 27.35 -8.50
CA SER A 311 -18.44 28.80 -8.78
C SER A 311 -17.82 29.59 -7.65
N ASN A 312 -17.95 29.13 -6.40
CA ASN A 312 -17.35 29.85 -5.27
C ASN A 312 -15.83 29.62 -5.18
N ALA A 313 -15.28 28.57 -5.79
CA ALA A 313 -13.84 28.27 -5.77
C ALA A 313 -13.15 28.46 -7.15
N PHE A 314 -13.81 28.11 -8.27
CA PHE A 314 -13.20 28.14 -9.61
C PHE A 314 -14.15 28.59 -10.75
N GLY A 315 -15.46 28.38 -10.60
CA GLY A 315 -16.37 28.13 -11.74
C GLY A 315 -17.01 29.29 -12.52
N ASN A 316 -16.76 30.58 -12.24
CA ASN A 316 -17.32 31.67 -13.07
C ASN A 316 -16.30 32.56 -13.77
N LYS A 317 -14.99 32.41 -13.50
CA LYS A 317 -13.96 33.33 -14.03
C LYS A 317 -13.11 32.76 -15.16
N THR A 318 -13.05 31.44 -15.34
CA THR A 318 -11.98 30.82 -16.12
C THR A 318 -12.44 30.27 -17.49
N GLY A 319 -13.74 29.98 -17.68
CA GLY A 319 -14.28 29.44 -18.94
C GLY A 319 -13.83 28.00 -19.25
N TRP A 320 -13.53 27.23 -18.20
CA TRP A 320 -13.06 25.84 -18.26
C TRP A 320 -14.07 24.81 -17.73
N ASP A 321 -15.28 25.24 -17.39
CA ASP A 321 -16.35 24.43 -16.81
C ASP A 321 -16.75 23.24 -17.69
N LYS A 322 -16.58 23.35 -19.02
CA LYS A 322 -16.85 22.29 -20.00
C LYS A 322 -15.61 21.50 -20.44
N ALA A 323 -14.47 21.76 -19.84
CA ALA A 323 -13.18 21.20 -20.22
C ALA A 323 -12.55 20.38 -19.08
N ILE A 324 -13.21 20.29 -17.92
CA ILE A 324 -12.69 19.60 -16.74
C ILE A 324 -13.74 18.64 -16.21
N ILE A 325 -13.35 17.38 -16.00
CA ILE A 325 -14.12 16.42 -15.19
C ILE A 325 -13.36 16.23 -13.88
N VAL A 326 -14.06 16.34 -12.77
CA VAL A 326 -13.51 16.03 -11.44
C VAL A 326 -14.22 14.84 -10.85
N THR A 327 -13.44 13.91 -10.32
CA THR A 327 -13.88 12.72 -9.61
C THR A 327 -13.40 12.78 -8.16
N ALA A 328 -14.23 12.32 -7.21
CA ALA A 328 -13.83 12.24 -5.81
C ALA A 328 -14.47 11.05 -5.09
N SER A 329 -13.72 10.49 -4.13
CA SER A 329 -14.12 9.45 -3.19
C SER A 329 -13.55 9.76 -1.79
N LEU A 330 -13.72 8.82 -0.84
CA LEU A 330 -13.17 8.96 0.51
C LEU A 330 -11.63 8.97 0.54
N THR A 331 -10.98 8.31 -0.42
CA THR A 331 -9.52 8.10 -0.41
C THR A 331 -8.83 8.54 -1.71
N SER A 332 -9.60 9.02 -2.69
CA SER A 332 -9.09 9.50 -3.97
C SER A 332 -9.83 10.75 -4.45
N SER A 333 -9.13 11.56 -5.22
CA SER A 333 -9.69 12.63 -6.01
C SER A 333 -8.89 12.76 -7.29
N ALA A 334 -9.54 12.97 -8.42
CA ALA A 334 -8.85 13.25 -9.66
C ALA A 334 -9.52 14.40 -10.41
N LEU A 335 -8.76 15.01 -11.30
CA LEU A 335 -9.25 15.92 -12.31
C LEU A 335 -8.65 15.50 -13.64
N VAL A 336 -9.45 15.51 -14.69
CA VAL A 336 -8.98 15.36 -16.08
C VAL A 336 -9.41 16.56 -16.88
N VAL A 337 -8.55 16.99 -17.80
CA VAL A 337 -8.67 18.25 -18.52
C VAL A 337 -8.53 17.97 -20.01
N ASP A 338 -9.56 18.36 -20.76
CA ASP A 338 -9.52 18.63 -22.19
C ASP A 338 -8.90 20.03 -22.37
N VAL A 339 -7.60 20.05 -22.61
CA VAL A 339 -6.79 21.27 -22.62
C VAL A 339 -7.09 22.10 -23.86
N ASP A 340 -7.33 21.49 -25.02
CA ASP A 340 -7.59 22.20 -26.27
C ASP A 340 -9.07 22.49 -26.54
N LYS A 341 -9.96 21.92 -25.73
CA LYS A 341 -11.41 22.09 -25.72
C LYS A 341 -12.08 21.50 -26.97
N ASP A 342 -11.54 20.43 -27.54
CA ASP A 342 -12.07 19.78 -28.74
C ASP A 342 -13.18 18.73 -28.45
N SER A 343 -13.44 18.41 -27.18
CA SER A 343 -14.40 17.38 -26.79
C SER A 343 -15.84 17.74 -27.19
N LYS A 344 -16.54 16.74 -27.73
CA LYS A 344 -17.95 16.89 -28.18
C LYS A 344 -18.91 16.38 -27.12
N ALA A 345 -18.97 17.08 -25.99
CA ALA A 345 -19.76 16.67 -24.82
C ALA A 345 -21.28 16.61 -25.06
N GLY A 346 -21.83 17.51 -25.89
CA GLY A 346 -23.27 17.58 -26.13
C GLY A 346 -24.08 17.77 -24.84
N ASN A 347 -25.10 16.94 -24.63
CA ASN A 347 -25.95 16.95 -23.42
C ASN A 347 -25.60 15.83 -22.43
N LEU A 348 -24.40 15.25 -22.53
CA LEU A 348 -24.00 14.16 -21.63
C LEU A 348 -23.72 14.67 -20.22
N THR A 349 -24.07 13.87 -19.22
CA THR A 349 -23.60 14.10 -17.84
C THR A 349 -22.10 13.83 -17.73
N ALA A 350 -21.47 14.32 -16.66
CA ALA A 350 -20.06 14.07 -16.36
C ALA A 350 -19.69 12.57 -16.43
N THR A 351 -20.50 11.72 -15.79
CA THR A 351 -20.31 10.27 -15.78
C THR A 351 -20.47 9.68 -17.18
N GLN A 352 -21.51 10.07 -17.92
CA GLN A 352 -21.71 9.58 -19.28
C GLN A 352 -20.57 10.00 -20.21
N LEU A 353 -20.10 11.25 -20.05
CA LEU A 353 -19.01 11.80 -20.84
C LEU A 353 -17.71 11.03 -20.59
N ALA A 354 -17.35 10.81 -19.31
CA ALA A 354 -16.20 10.01 -18.90
C ALA A 354 -16.20 8.59 -19.47
N THR A 355 -17.36 7.93 -19.56
CA THR A 355 -17.45 6.56 -20.08
C THR A 355 -17.69 6.47 -21.59
N SER A 356 -17.99 7.57 -22.27
CA SER A 356 -18.41 7.56 -23.67
C SER A 356 -17.28 7.54 -24.69
N GLY A 357 -16.03 7.81 -24.25
CA GLY A 357 -14.90 8.08 -25.14
C GLY A 357 -15.02 9.38 -25.94
N LYS A 358 -16.03 10.23 -25.67
CA LYS A 358 -16.20 11.55 -26.33
C LYS A 358 -15.43 12.68 -25.65
N PHE A 359 -14.95 12.43 -24.44
CA PHE A 359 -14.03 13.33 -23.74
C PHE A 359 -12.62 12.93 -24.10
N LYS A 360 -11.84 13.88 -24.61
CA LYS A 360 -10.43 13.68 -24.95
C LYS A 360 -9.59 14.54 -24.01
N PRO A 361 -9.14 13.99 -22.89
CA PRO A 361 -8.32 14.74 -21.97
C PRO A 361 -6.85 14.67 -22.39
N GLU A 362 -6.20 15.83 -22.55
CA GLU A 362 -4.75 15.90 -22.73
C GLU A 362 -3.99 15.82 -21.40
N PHE A 363 -4.68 16.05 -20.28
CA PHE A 363 -4.06 16.03 -18.96
C PHE A 363 -4.95 15.35 -17.91
N GLY A 364 -4.33 14.62 -17.00
CA GLY A 364 -4.96 14.09 -15.80
C GLY A 364 -4.11 14.36 -14.57
N PHE A 365 -4.74 14.63 -13.43
CA PHE A 365 -4.09 14.63 -12.12
C PHE A 365 -4.92 13.79 -11.17
N MET A 366 -4.27 12.92 -10.42
CA MET A 366 -4.92 12.06 -9.43
C MET A 366 -4.16 12.14 -8.11
N HIS A 367 -4.91 12.30 -7.02
CA HIS A 367 -4.45 12.12 -5.66
C HIS A 367 -5.15 10.89 -5.09
N ARG A 368 -4.41 9.95 -4.50
CA ARG A 368 -4.96 8.79 -3.82
C ARG A 368 -4.04 8.34 -2.70
N ASP A 369 -4.60 8.24 -1.50
CA ASP A 369 -3.91 7.72 -0.31
C ASP A 369 -2.51 8.34 -0.11
N SER A 370 -2.44 9.67 -0.22
CA SER A 370 -1.20 10.48 -0.17
C SER A 370 -0.10 10.14 -1.19
N ALA A 371 -0.47 9.53 -2.32
CA ALA A 371 0.32 9.55 -3.55
C ALA A 371 -0.37 10.39 -4.63
N GLU A 372 0.41 10.86 -5.60
CA GLU A 372 -0.09 11.68 -6.71
C GLU A 372 0.45 11.17 -8.05
N TRP A 373 -0.38 11.30 -9.08
CA TRP A 373 -0.07 11.00 -10.47
C TRP A 373 -0.45 12.18 -11.35
N THR A 374 0.33 12.39 -12.41
CA THR A 374 -0.08 13.23 -13.54
C THR A 374 0.07 12.47 -14.83
N TYR A 375 -0.91 12.60 -15.71
CA TYR A 375 -1.02 11.93 -16.98
C TYR A 375 -1.01 12.97 -18.09
N TYR A 376 -0.32 12.69 -19.18
CA TYR A 376 -0.23 13.56 -20.35
C TYR A 376 -0.45 12.75 -21.61
N ASP A 377 -1.21 13.31 -22.53
CA ASP A 377 -1.23 12.96 -23.95
C ASP A 377 -0.37 14.01 -24.65
N THR A 378 0.91 13.72 -24.84
CA THR A 378 1.88 14.74 -25.26
C THR A 378 1.77 15.13 -26.73
N ASP A 379 1.17 14.29 -27.57
CA ASP A 379 1.02 14.50 -29.01
C ASP A 379 -0.44 14.68 -29.51
N GLN A 380 -1.42 14.55 -28.60
CA GLN A 380 -2.86 14.61 -28.86
C GLN A 380 -3.34 13.51 -29.80
N ASP A 381 -2.86 12.29 -29.60
CA ASP A 381 -3.38 11.10 -30.29
C ASP A 381 -4.62 10.50 -29.61
N GLY A 382 -5.02 11.07 -28.46
CA GLY A 382 -6.14 10.64 -27.63
C GLY A 382 -5.77 9.62 -26.57
N LYS A 383 -4.47 9.37 -26.32
CA LYS A 383 -3.99 8.43 -25.31
C LYS A 383 -2.91 9.07 -24.45
N TYR A 384 -2.93 8.73 -23.16
CA TYR A 384 -1.84 9.13 -22.29
C TYR A 384 -0.56 8.35 -22.64
N ASP A 385 0.51 9.08 -22.92
CA ASP A 385 1.83 8.58 -23.31
C ASP A 385 2.94 8.93 -22.30
N LEU A 386 2.60 9.70 -21.26
CA LEU A 386 3.48 10.07 -20.16
C LEU A 386 2.72 10.06 -18.82
N VAL A 387 3.30 9.39 -17.82
CA VAL A 387 2.82 9.37 -16.44
C VAL A 387 3.93 9.79 -15.49
N LEU A 388 3.68 10.74 -14.60
CA LEU A 388 4.57 11.08 -13.48
C LEU A 388 3.93 10.62 -12.17
N PHE A 389 4.74 10.18 -11.23
CA PHE A 389 4.31 9.65 -9.94
C PHE A 389 5.11 10.22 -8.77
N THR A 390 4.46 10.43 -7.64
CA THR A 390 5.11 10.69 -6.36
C THR A 390 4.39 10.01 -5.20
N SER A 391 5.17 9.35 -4.32
CA SER A 391 4.68 8.78 -3.07
C SER A 391 4.46 9.82 -1.96
N LYS A 392 4.98 11.04 -2.18
CA LYS A 392 4.92 12.18 -1.27
C LYS A 392 3.96 13.21 -1.84
N ALA A 393 2.66 12.97 -1.63
CA ALA A 393 1.64 13.94 -2.04
C ALA A 393 1.99 15.35 -1.57
N THR A 394 1.65 16.34 -2.39
CA THR A 394 1.91 17.77 -2.17
C THR A 394 3.38 18.19 -2.27
N SER A 395 4.33 17.26 -2.50
CA SER A 395 5.72 17.62 -2.78
C SER A 395 5.83 18.48 -4.05
N GLY A 396 4.96 18.20 -5.03
CA GLY A 396 5.02 18.79 -6.36
C GLY A 396 6.20 18.28 -7.21
N ILE A 397 6.90 17.24 -6.74
CA ILE A 397 8.09 16.68 -7.38
C ILE A 397 7.81 15.24 -7.81
N ALA A 398 8.11 14.93 -9.07
CA ALA A 398 8.03 13.59 -9.62
C ALA A 398 9.16 12.72 -9.06
N GLU A 399 8.80 11.65 -8.36
CA GLU A 399 9.76 10.62 -7.93
C GLU A 399 10.04 9.62 -9.05
N ARG A 400 9.04 9.36 -9.90
CA ARG A 400 9.16 8.49 -11.07
C ARG A 400 8.45 9.12 -12.25
N ALA A 401 8.92 8.77 -13.45
CA ALA A 401 8.28 9.12 -14.69
C ALA A 401 8.30 7.93 -15.65
N TYR A 402 7.25 7.81 -16.46
CA TYR A 402 7.01 6.70 -17.34
C TYR A 402 6.57 7.17 -18.71
N ARG A 403 7.17 6.62 -19.77
CA ARG A 403 6.70 6.76 -21.15
C ARG A 403 5.96 5.50 -21.57
N ILE A 404 4.87 5.68 -22.30
CA ILE A 404 4.05 4.62 -22.86
C ILE A 404 4.15 4.74 -24.38
N ASP A 405 4.73 3.74 -25.04
CA ASP A 405 4.86 3.77 -26.49
C ASP A 405 3.55 3.37 -27.20
N ALA A 406 3.54 3.45 -28.54
CA ALA A 406 2.37 3.10 -29.35
C ALA A 406 1.90 1.64 -29.19
N SER A 407 2.78 0.73 -28.72
CA SER A 407 2.43 -0.66 -28.40
C SER A 407 1.84 -0.83 -26.99
N GLY A 408 1.84 0.25 -26.19
CA GLY A 408 1.45 0.26 -24.79
C GLY A 408 2.57 -0.15 -23.84
N LYS A 409 3.81 -0.34 -24.32
CA LYS A 409 4.93 -0.70 -23.46
C LYS A 409 5.28 0.47 -22.56
N VAL A 410 5.27 0.22 -21.27
CA VAL A 410 5.67 1.18 -20.24
C VAL A 410 7.18 1.10 -20.02
N SER A 411 7.86 2.24 -20.06
CA SER A 411 9.30 2.38 -19.79
C SER A 411 9.56 3.54 -18.84
N LEU A 412 10.60 3.44 -18.01
CA LEU A 412 11.01 4.56 -17.16
C LEU A 412 11.57 5.70 -18.02
N ASP A 413 11.32 6.93 -17.60
CA ASP A 413 11.92 8.15 -18.16
C ASP A 413 12.67 8.93 -17.06
N PRO A 414 13.89 8.50 -16.69
CA PRO A 414 14.65 9.12 -15.60
C PRO A 414 14.94 10.61 -15.83
N SER A 415 14.84 11.10 -17.07
CA SER A 415 15.10 12.50 -17.41
C SER A 415 14.08 13.48 -16.81
N LEU A 416 12.92 12.97 -16.39
CA LEU A 416 11.85 13.76 -15.78
C LEU A 416 11.76 13.58 -14.25
N GLU A 417 12.54 12.65 -13.67
CA GLU A 417 12.61 12.43 -12.22
C GLU A 417 13.25 13.61 -11.50
N GLY A 418 12.76 13.93 -10.31
CA GLY A 418 13.15 15.14 -9.56
C GLY A 418 12.57 16.44 -10.14
N GLY A 419 11.93 16.37 -11.32
CA GLY A 419 11.21 17.48 -11.93
C GLY A 419 9.85 17.76 -11.29
N LYS A 420 9.15 18.76 -11.81
CA LYS A 420 7.81 19.13 -11.35
C LYS A 420 6.74 18.17 -11.84
N MET A 421 5.70 17.95 -11.03
CA MET A 421 4.56 17.09 -11.42
C MET A 421 3.72 17.70 -12.55
N VAL A 422 3.59 19.03 -12.63
CA VAL A 422 2.76 19.73 -13.62
C VAL A 422 3.62 20.43 -14.66
N ARG A 423 3.59 19.95 -15.91
CA ARG A 423 4.54 20.32 -16.96
C ARG A 423 3.82 20.70 -18.24
N HIS A 424 4.01 21.93 -18.71
CA HIS A 424 3.46 22.39 -19.98
C HIS A 424 4.38 22.13 -21.18
N SER A 425 5.67 21.97 -20.93
CA SER A 425 6.77 21.77 -21.91
C SER A 425 6.76 20.38 -22.53
N VAL A 426 6.05 19.43 -21.92
CA VAL A 426 5.92 18.07 -22.45
C VAL A 426 4.97 18.01 -23.65
N PHE A 427 4.06 18.98 -23.81
CA PHE A 427 3.17 19.05 -24.97
C PHE A 427 3.92 19.46 -26.23
N THR A 428 3.84 18.63 -27.27
CA THR A 428 4.47 18.88 -28.57
C THR A 428 3.82 20.03 -29.34
N LYS A 429 2.50 20.21 -29.19
CA LYS A 429 1.76 21.32 -29.83
C LYS A 429 1.82 22.57 -28.97
N LYS A 430 2.49 23.60 -29.49
CA LYS A 430 2.67 24.92 -28.83
C LYS A 430 1.36 25.58 -28.36
N PRO A 431 0.23 25.55 -29.11
CA PRO A 431 -1.03 26.10 -28.61
C PRO A 431 -1.50 25.45 -27.31
N THR A 432 -1.47 24.11 -27.24
CA THR A 432 -1.86 23.32 -26.07
C THR A 432 -0.93 23.56 -24.90
N ALA A 433 0.39 23.58 -25.12
CA ALA A 433 1.37 23.94 -24.09
C ALA A 433 1.07 25.31 -23.46
N ASN A 434 0.82 26.33 -24.28
CA ASN A 434 0.52 27.69 -23.81
C ASN A 434 -0.80 27.75 -23.04
N GLN A 435 -1.80 27.01 -23.49
CA GLN A 435 -3.11 26.97 -22.85
C GLN A 435 -3.03 26.25 -21.50
N PHE A 436 -2.31 25.14 -21.45
CA PHE A 436 -2.04 24.41 -20.22
C PHE A 436 -1.23 25.24 -19.22
N LYS A 437 -0.20 25.97 -19.67
CA LYS A 437 0.59 26.86 -18.78
C LYS A 437 -0.29 27.85 -18.02
N LYS A 438 -1.26 28.46 -18.72
CA LYS A 438 -2.23 29.39 -18.10
C LYS A 438 -3.12 28.66 -17.09
N LEU A 439 -3.73 27.56 -17.52
CA LEU A 439 -4.62 26.77 -16.68
C LEU A 439 -3.92 26.22 -15.43
N ALA A 440 -2.70 25.71 -15.58
CA ALA A 440 -1.95 25.11 -14.49
C ALA A 440 -1.78 26.08 -13.32
N SER A 441 -1.52 27.37 -13.60
CA SER A 441 -1.40 28.42 -12.58
C SER A 441 -2.70 28.72 -11.82
N GLU A 442 -3.85 28.36 -12.40
CA GLU A 442 -5.17 28.51 -11.77
C GLU A 442 -5.54 27.28 -10.93
N LEU A 443 -5.10 26.08 -11.33
CA LEU A 443 -5.51 24.81 -10.71
C LEU A 443 -4.51 24.29 -9.66
N PHE A 444 -3.23 24.58 -9.82
CA PHE A 444 -2.17 23.95 -9.04
C PHE A 444 -1.34 24.97 -8.26
N GLN A 445 -0.73 24.49 -7.19
CA GLN A 445 0.20 25.31 -6.42
C GLN A 445 1.50 25.48 -7.21
N ALA A 446 2.08 26.69 -7.18
CA ALA A 446 3.30 27.03 -7.91
C ALA A 446 4.44 26.01 -7.69
N ARG A 447 4.56 25.43 -6.49
CA ARG A 447 5.58 24.41 -6.19
C ARG A 447 5.49 23.14 -7.05
N ALA A 448 4.32 22.82 -7.62
CA ALA A 448 4.09 21.65 -8.44
C ALA A 448 4.18 21.93 -9.94
N ILE A 449 4.28 23.19 -10.35
CA ILE A 449 4.29 23.63 -11.74
C ILE A 449 5.75 23.90 -12.15
N GLU A 450 6.13 23.47 -13.34
CA GLU A 450 7.40 23.89 -13.93
C GLU A 450 7.39 25.37 -14.35
N GLU A 451 8.59 25.97 -14.37
CA GLU A 451 8.76 27.41 -14.57
C GLU A 451 8.60 27.85 -16.04
#